data_AF-A0A7R8X0M0-F1
#
_entry.id   AF-A0A7R8X0M0-F1
#
_cell.length_a   1.000
_cell.length_b   1.000
_cell.length_c   1.000
_cell.angle_alpha   90.00
_cell.angle_beta   90.00
_cell.angle_gamma   90.00
#
_symmetry.space_group_name_H-M   'P 1'
#
loop_
_entity.id
_entity.type
_entity.pdbx_description
1 polymer ?
#
loop_
_entity_poly.entity_id
_entity_poly.type
_entity_poly.pdbx_seq_one_letter_code
_entity_poly.pdbx_strand_id
1 'polypeptide(L)'
;MAVEFFITGAGELLVNEIAPRTHNSGHFTLNACETSQFEQQVRAICGLPFGSVRQHSPVVMINLLGDVWNHGTPDWSGLLGNEHAFLNLYGKHEARPGRKMGHFCILAETADAAIQQASAAFDGLTRT
;
A
#
# COMPACT_ATOMS: atom_id res chain seq x y z
N MET A 1 7.23 13.05 -3.52
CA MET A 1 6.15 13.82 -4.14
C MET A 1 5.28 12.85 -4.92
N ALA A 2 3.97 13.06 -4.94
CA ALA A 2 3.05 12.34 -5.82
C ALA A 2 2.19 13.33 -6.59
N VAL A 3 1.84 12.97 -7.82
CA VAL A 3 0.85 13.66 -8.64
C VAL A 3 -0.21 12.63 -9.00
N GLU A 4 -1.46 12.95 -8.69
CA GLU A 4 -2.60 12.11 -9.03
C GLU A 4 -3.25 12.59 -10.31
N PHE A 5 -3.76 11.66 -11.10
CA PHE A 5 -4.34 11.94 -12.40
C PHE A 5 -5.70 11.26 -12.55
N PHE A 6 -6.56 11.83 -13.39
CA PHE A 6 -7.72 11.15 -13.95
C PHE A 6 -7.47 10.81 -15.42
N ILE A 7 -8.04 9.70 -15.88
CA ILE A 7 -8.17 9.38 -17.30
C ILE A 7 -9.66 9.44 -17.63
N THR A 8 -10.06 10.32 -18.56
CA THR A 8 -11.46 10.47 -18.96
C THR A 8 -11.92 9.27 -19.81
N GLY A 9 -13.23 9.11 -19.99
CA GLY A 9 -13.77 8.08 -20.90
C GLY A 9 -13.33 8.24 -22.37
N ALA A 10 -12.87 9.43 -22.75
CA ALA A 10 -12.30 9.73 -24.06
C ALA A 10 -10.77 9.51 -24.13
N GLY A 11 -10.13 9.09 -23.02
CA GLY A 11 -8.69 8.81 -22.95
C GLY A 11 -7.81 10.02 -22.62
N GLU A 12 -8.39 11.16 -22.21
CA GLU A 12 -7.61 12.35 -21.84
C GLU A 12 -7.03 12.20 -20.42
N LEU A 13 -5.76 12.59 -20.26
CA LEU A 13 -5.07 12.59 -18.97
C LEU A 13 -5.17 13.97 -18.32
N LEU A 14 -5.78 14.05 -17.14
CA LEU A 14 -5.97 15.28 -16.38
C LEU A 14 -5.19 15.20 -15.06
N VAL A 15 -4.45 16.26 -14.72
CA VAL A 15 -3.86 16.40 -13.37
C VAL A 15 -4.99 16.66 -12.38
N ASN A 16 -5.08 15.85 -11.33
CA ASN A 16 -6.05 16.03 -10.25
C ASN A 16 -5.44 16.82 -9.09
N GLU A 17 -4.44 16.27 -8.42
CA GLU A 17 -3.82 16.89 -7.24
C GLU A 17 -2.32 16.55 -7.10
N ILE A 18 -1.63 17.32 -6.25
CA ILE A 18 -0.21 17.13 -5.95
C ILE A 18 -0.03 17.02 -4.44
N ALA A 19 0.65 15.95 -4.01
CA ALA A 19 1.13 15.79 -2.65
C ALA A 19 2.65 16.06 -2.59
N PRO A 20 3.10 17.18 -1.98
CA PRO A 20 4.52 17.54 -1.89
C PRO A 20 5.27 16.77 -0.77
N ARG A 21 4.95 15.48 -0.63
CA ARG A 21 5.50 14.56 0.38
C ARG A 21 5.51 13.13 -0.14
N THR A 22 5.85 12.17 0.70
CA THR A 22 5.50 10.76 0.49
C THR A 22 3.98 10.61 0.49
N HIS A 23 3.47 9.68 -0.31
CA HIS A 23 2.05 9.51 -0.55
C HIS A 23 1.59 8.09 -0.29
N ASN A 24 0.32 7.92 0.11
CA ASN A 24 -0.23 6.63 0.48
C ASN A 24 -0.12 5.61 -0.66
N SER A 25 -0.37 6.04 -1.90
CA SER A 25 -0.26 5.19 -3.09
C SER A 25 1.17 4.70 -3.37
N GLY A 26 2.20 5.26 -2.72
CA GLY A 26 3.59 4.81 -2.83
C GLY A 26 4.05 3.87 -1.73
N HIS A 27 3.22 3.50 -0.76
CA HIS A 27 3.67 2.66 0.38
C HIS A 27 4.14 1.26 -0.08
N PHE A 28 3.62 0.73 -1.19
CA PHE A 28 4.08 -0.52 -1.79
C PHE A 28 5.59 -0.55 -2.08
N THR A 29 6.20 0.62 -2.30
CA THR A 29 7.64 0.74 -2.61
C THR A 29 8.53 0.27 -1.46
N LEU A 30 8.01 0.14 -0.23
CA LEU A 30 8.72 -0.46 0.89
C LEU A 30 9.04 -1.95 0.66
N ASN A 31 8.18 -2.67 -0.06
CA ASN A 31 8.29 -4.11 -0.22
C ASN A 31 8.64 -4.55 -1.65
N ALA A 32 8.37 -3.71 -2.66
CA ALA A 32 8.45 -4.11 -4.05
C ALA A 32 9.45 -3.31 -4.91
N CYS A 33 10.15 -2.32 -4.35
CA CYS A 33 11.13 -1.51 -5.07
C CYS A 33 12.50 -1.53 -4.39
N GLU A 34 13.57 -1.39 -5.18
CA GLU A 34 14.94 -1.30 -4.68
C GLU A 34 15.18 -0.11 -3.74
N THR A 35 14.44 0.99 -3.93
CA THR A 35 14.48 2.15 -3.04
C THR A 35 13.06 2.63 -2.79
N SER A 36 12.65 2.67 -1.53
CA SER A 36 11.32 3.15 -1.14
C SER A 36 11.18 4.66 -1.31
N GLN A 37 9.94 5.15 -1.41
CA GLN A 37 9.68 6.59 -1.41
C GLN A 37 10.21 7.32 -0.16
N PHE A 38 10.32 6.61 0.98
CA PHE A 38 10.83 7.17 2.23
C PHE A 38 12.36 7.29 2.18
N GLU A 39 13.05 6.28 1.67
CA GLU A 39 14.49 6.36 1.45
C GLU A 39 14.83 7.44 0.42
N GLN A 40 14.08 7.55 -0.68
CA GLN A 40 14.25 8.64 -1.64
C GLN A 40 14.03 10.02 -0.99
N GLN A 41 13.05 10.14 -0.09
CA GLN A 41 12.83 11.38 0.65
C GLN A 41 14.05 11.74 1.50
N VAL A 42 14.63 10.78 2.23
CA VAL A 42 15.85 11.00 3.01
C VAL A 42 17.01 11.40 2.12
N ARG A 43 17.26 10.67 1.02
CA ARG A 43 18.35 10.97 0.08
C ARG A 43 18.21 12.39 -0.48
N ALA A 44 17.01 12.79 -0.88
CA ALA A 44 16.74 14.14 -1.39
C ALA A 44 16.98 15.24 -0.34
N ILE A 45 16.51 15.05 0.90
CA ILE A 45 16.70 16.03 1.98
C ILE A 45 18.17 16.17 2.37
N CYS A 46 18.91 15.06 2.38
CA CYS A 46 20.31 15.04 2.77
C CYS A 46 21.30 15.33 1.63
N GLY A 47 20.83 15.60 0.40
CA GLY A 47 21.70 15.82 -0.76
C GLY A 47 22.51 14.59 -1.20
N LEU A 48 22.02 13.38 -0.88
CA LEU A 48 22.64 12.12 -1.28
C LEU A 48 22.20 11.73 -2.71
N PRO A 49 23.00 10.91 -3.42
CA PRO A 49 22.58 10.36 -4.71
C PRO A 49 21.27 9.57 -4.58
N PHE A 50 20.37 9.74 -5.55
CA PHE A 50 19.11 9.01 -5.59
C PHE A 50 19.34 7.50 -5.75
N GLY A 51 18.46 6.72 -5.13
CA GLY A 51 18.46 5.26 -5.26
C GLY A 51 17.76 4.81 -6.55
N SER A 52 17.92 3.54 -6.90
CA SER A 52 17.19 2.94 -8.01
C SER A 52 15.72 2.76 -7.65
N VAL A 53 14.82 3.21 -8.53
CA VAL A 53 13.35 3.06 -8.34
C VAL A 53 12.81 1.78 -8.98
N ARG A 54 13.68 0.84 -9.38
CA ARG A 54 13.25 -0.39 -10.06
C ARG A 54 12.31 -1.17 -9.15
N GLN A 55 11.11 -1.43 -9.66
CA GLN A 55 10.18 -2.37 -9.05
C GLN A 55 10.63 -3.80 -9.40
N HIS A 56 10.94 -4.60 -8.39
CA HIS A 56 11.44 -5.96 -8.58
C HIS A 56 10.33 -7.02 -8.61
N SER A 57 9.14 -6.70 -8.07
CA SER A 57 8.02 -7.64 -8.00
C SER A 57 6.68 -6.92 -8.24
N PRO A 58 5.74 -7.53 -9.00
CA PRO A 58 4.34 -7.13 -8.96
C PRO A 58 3.79 -7.15 -7.54
N VAL A 59 2.95 -6.17 -7.21
CA VAL A 59 2.43 -5.99 -5.85
C VAL A 59 1.05 -5.34 -5.88
N VAL A 60 0.21 -5.75 -4.93
CA VAL A 60 -1.02 -5.04 -4.56
C VAL A 60 -0.92 -4.58 -3.12
N MET A 61 -1.32 -3.34 -2.88
CA MET A 61 -1.37 -2.76 -1.55
C MET A 61 -2.82 -2.42 -1.20
N ILE A 62 -3.28 -2.88 -0.04
CA ILE A 62 -4.61 -2.62 0.49
C ILE A 62 -4.49 -1.79 1.77
N ASN A 63 -5.25 -0.69 1.85
CA ASN A 63 -5.37 0.06 3.09
C ASN A 63 -6.27 -0.70 4.07
N LEU A 64 -5.85 -0.74 5.33
CA LEU A 64 -6.67 -1.25 6.43
C LEU A 64 -7.30 -0.06 7.15
N LEU A 65 -8.60 0.13 6.96
CA LEU A 65 -9.38 1.13 7.69
C LEU A 65 -9.86 0.58 9.03
N GLY A 66 -10.22 1.45 9.97
CA GLY A 66 -10.74 1.04 11.28
C GLY A 66 -12.02 0.22 11.19
N ASP A 67 -12.73 0.27 10.06
CA ASP A 67 -13.90 -0.56 9.75
C ASP A 67 -13.58 -2.07 9.79
N VAL A 68 -12.32 -2.46 9.51
CA VAL A 68 -11.87 -3.86 9.63
C VAL A 68 -11.89 -4.32 11.10
N TRP A 69 -11.87 -3.39 12.06
CA TRP A 69 -11.93 -3.69 13.50
C TRP A 69 -13.36 -3.69 14.09
N ASN A 70 -14.41 -3.59 13.28
CA ASN A 70 -15.80 -3.49 13.78
C ASN A 70 -16.22 -4.66 14.69
N HIS A 71 -15.57 -5.82 14.53
CA HIS A 71 -15.83 -7.04 15.31
C HIS A 71 -14.67 -7.42 16.24
N GLY A 72 -13.80 -6.47 16.58
CA GLY A 72 -12.62 -6.68 17.41
C GLY A 72 -11.32 -6.62 16.62
N THR A 73 -10.24 -7.15 17.18
CA THR A 73 -8.96 -7.21 16.44
C THR A 73 -9.07 -8.22 15.31
N PRO A 74 -8.73 -7.86 14.06
CA PRO A 74 -8.80 -8.78 12.93
C PRO A 74 -7.89 -10.00 13.16
N ASP A 75 -8.34 -11.17 12.70
CA ASP A 75 -7.50 -12.36 12.66
C ASP A 75 -6.50 -12.26 11.51
N TRP A 76 -5.24 -11.98 11.85
CA TRP A 76 -4.16 -11.85 10.87
C TRP A 76 -3.65 -13.19 10.35
N SER A 77 -4.06 -14.33 10.94
CA SER A 77 -3.49 -15.65 10.62
C SER A 77 -3.60 -16.00 9.14
N GLY A 78 -4.75 -15.75 8.51
CA GLY A 78 -4.96 -15.99 7.08
C GLY A 78 -4.08 -15.11 6.18
N LEU A 79 -3.90 -13.83 6.54
CA LEU A 79 -3.02 -12.92 5.81
C LEU A 79 -1.55 -13.33 5.97
N LEU A 80 -1.12 -13.57 7.21
CA LEU A 80 0.27 -13.89 7.56
C LEU A 80 0.68 -15.32 7.22
N GLY A 81 -0.28 -16.18 6.87
CA GLY A 81 -0.01 -17.49 6.26
C GLY A 81 0.54 -17.40 4.83
N ASN A 82 0.42 -16.24 4.16
CA ASN A 82 1.07 -15.99 2.89
C ASN A 82 2.47 -15.41 3.13
N GLU A 83 3.51 -16.13 2.70
CA GLU A 83 4.92 -15.74 2.87
C GLU A 83 5.30 -14.45 2.11
N HIS A 84 4.47 -14.03 1.15
CA HIS A 84 4.63 -12.80 0.37
C HIS A 84 3.70 -11.68 0.82
N ALA A 85 3.02 -11.84 1.96
CA ALA A 85 2.23 -10.79 2.59
C ALA A 85 3.04 -9.99 3.61
N PHE A 86 2.95 -8.66 3.52
CA PHE A 86 3.66 -7.73 4.39
C PHE A 86 2.66 -6.81 5.09
N LEU A 87 2.33 -7.12 6.34
CA LEU A 87 1.42 -6.34 7.16
C LEU A 87 2.15 -5.16 7.84
N ASN A 88 1.63 -3.95 7.69
CA ASN A 88 2.14 -2.74 8.31
C ASN A 88 1.04 -2.06 9.13
N LEU A 89 1.07 -2.21 10.46
CA LEU A 89 0.16 -1.55 11.39
C LEU A 89 0.80 -0.27 11.95
N TYR A 90 0.03 0.82 12.01
CA TYR A 90 0.55 2.13 12.41
C TYR A 90 0.61 2.35 13.94
N GLY A 91 0.33 1.32 14.74
CA GLY A 91 0.37 1.42 16.21
C GLY A 91 -0.67 2.37 16.82
N LYS A 92 -1.75 2.69 16.09
CA LYS A 92 -2.82 3.58 16.59
C LYS A 92 -3.67 2.85 17.63
N HIS A 93 -3.86 3.48 18.79
CA HIS A 93 -4.59 2.88 19.92
C HIS A 93 -6.08 2.60 19.66
N GLU A 94 -6.73 3.38 18.78
CA GLU A 94 -8.18 3.32 18.59
C GLU A 94 -8.53 3.21 17.11
N ALA A 95 -9.26 2.15 16.74
CA ALA A 95 -9.85 2.01 15.43
C ALA A 95 -11.16 2.82 15.35
N ARG A 96 -11.29 3.64 14.31
CA ARG A 96 -12.52 4.42 14.03
C ARG A 96 -12.91 4.23 12.57
N PRO A 97 -14.21 4.27 12.22
CA PRO A 97 -14.65 4.20 10.84
C PRO A 97 -13.91 5.21 9.95
N GLY A 98 -13.41 4.76 8.79
CA GLY A 98 -12.63 5.56 7.85
C GLY A 98 -11.19 5.90 8.28
N ARG A 99 -10.78 5.61 9.53
CA ARG A 99 -9.41 5.89 10.00
C ARG A 99 -8.45 4.86 9.43
N LYS A 100 -7.41 5.29 8.69
CA LYS A 100 -6.34 4.38 8.24
C LYS A 100 -5.57 3.83 9.45
N MET A 101 -5.67 2.53 9.71
CA MET A 101 -5.03 1.83 10.82
C MET A 101 -3.74 1.12 10.40
N GLY A 102 -3.64 0.77 9.12
CA GLY A 102 -2.47 0.16 8.54
C GLY A 102 -2.61 0.01 7.03
N HIS A 103 -1.75 -0.80 6.45
CA HIS A 103 -1.89 -1.35 5.12
C HIS A 103 -1.23 -2.73 5.09
N PHE A 104 -1.54 -3.53 4.09
CA PHE A 104 -0.71 -4.68 3.75
C PHE A 104 -0.36 -4.66 2.27
N CYS A 105 0.77 -5.27 1.93
CA CYS A 105 1.17 -5.54 0.55
C CYS A 105 1.16 -7.06 0.33
N ILE A 106 0.74 -7.51 -0.86
CA ILE A 106 0.99 -8.88 -1.33
C ILE A 106 1.79 -8.81 -2.61
N LEU A 107 2.94 -9.48 -2.62
CA LEU A 107 3.78 -9.66 -3.81
C LEU A 107 3.40 -10.98 -4.50
N ALA A 108 3.48 -11.00 -5.83
CA ALA A 108 3.31 -12.22 -6.62
C ALA A 108 4.07 -12.12 -7.94
N GLU A 109 4.12 -13.22 -8.70
CA GLU A 109 4.76 -13.29 -10.02
C GLU A 109 4.07 -12.41 -11.07
N THR A 110 2.78 -12.13 -10.90
CA THR A 110 1.99 -11.29 -11.81
C THR A 110 1.08 -10.34 -11.04
N ALA A 111 0.69 -9.24 -11.68
CA ALA A 111 -0.27 -8.30 -11.10
C ALA A 111 -1.63 -8.97 -10.83
N ASP A 112 -2.11 -9.80 -11.75
CA ASP A 112 -3.39 -10.52 -11.59
C ASP A 112 -3.36 -11.49 -10.39
N ALA A 113 -2.26 -12.22 -10.22
CA ALA A 113 -2.08 -13.08 -9.06
C ALA A 113 -2.05 -12.27 -7.75
N ALA A 114 -1.35 -11.13 -7.73
CA ALA A 114 -1.32 -10.24 -6.57
C ALA A 114 -2.72 -9.68 -6.26
N ILE A 115 -3.51 -9.30 -7.27
CA ILE A 115 -4.89 -8.83 -7.12
C ILE A 115 -5.76 -9.93 -6.51
N GLN A 116 -5.70 -11.15 -7.07
CA GLN A 116 -6.50 -12.27 -6.60
C GLN A 116 -6.17 -12.61 -5.14
N GLN A 117 -4.89 -12.73 -4.81
CA GLN A 117 -4.44 -13.06 -3.46
C GLN A 117 -4.77 -11.94 -2.45
N ALA A 118 -4.56 -10.67 -2.82
CA ALA A 118 -4.87 -9.53 -1.94
C ALA A 118 -6.38 -9.40 -1.67
N SER A 119 -7.21 -9.63 -2.69
CA SER A 119 -8.66 -9.64 -2.54
C SER A 119 -9.11 -10.78 -1.62
N ALA A 120 -8.62 -12.00 -1.86
CA ALA A 120 -8.95 -13.16 -1.00
C ALA A 120 -8.50 -12.95 0.46
N ALA A 121 -7.33 -12.36 0.68
CA ALA A 121 -6.84 -12.02 2.01
C ALA A 121 -7.71 -10.94 2.68
N PHE A 122 -8.08 -9.88 1.97
CA PHE A 122 -8.94 -8.81 2.50
C PHE A 122 -10.36 -9.31 2.83
N ASP A 123 -10.93 -10.17 1.97
CA ASP A 123 -12.20 -10.83 2.25
C ASP A 123 -12.12 -11.66 3.54
N GLY A 124 -11.02 -12.38 3.74
CA GLY A 124 -10.77 -13.14 4.98
C GLY A 124 -10.76 -12.27 6.24
N LEU A 125 -10.27 -11.03 6.15
CA LEU A 125 -10.25 -10.07 7.27
C LEU A 125 -11.61 -9.45 7.58
N THR A 126 -12.55 -9.48 6.63
CA THR A 126 -13.84 -8.77 6.73
C THR A 126 -15.03 -9.73 6.86
N ARG A 127 -14.82 -11.04 6.76
CA ARG A 127 -15.84 -12.05 7.06
C ARG A 127 -16.09 -12.11 8.57
N THR A 128 -17.31 -11.73 8.96
CA THR A 128 -17.92 -12.01 10.27
C THR A 128 -18.42 -13.43 10.36
#